data_AF-A0A937IQH6-F1
#
_entry.id   AF-A0A937IQH6-F1
#
_cell.length_a   1.000
_cell.length_b   1.000
_cell.length_c   1.000
_cell.angle_alpha   90.00
_cell.angle_beta   90.00
_cell.angle_gamma   90.00
#
_symmetry.space_group_name_H-M   'P 1'
#
loop_
_entity.id
_entity.type
_entity.pdbx_description
1 polymer ?
#
loop_
_entity_poly.entity_id
_entity_poly.type
_entity_poly.pdbx_seq_one_letter_code
_entity_poly.pdbx_strand_id
1 'polypeptide(L)' 'MKIAVIGAGAMGSIYASFLAQSNNNVLAIDLWE' A
#
# COMPACT_ATOMS: atom_id res chain seq x y z
N MET A 1 -8.00 2.93 9.31
CA MET A 1 -8.61 3.81 8.28
C MET A 1 -8.59 3.10 6.92
N LYS A 2 -9.40 3.50 5.93
CA LYS A 2 -9.28 3.00 4.54
C LYS A 2 -8.23 3.84 3.81
N ILE A 3 -7.20 3.21 3.25
CA ILE A 3 -6.06 3.89 2.62
C ILE A 3 -5.77 3.24 1.27
N ALA A 4 -5.60 4.05 0.22
CA ALA A 4 -5.12 3.59 -1.07
C ALA A 4 -3.67 4.03 -1.28
N VAL A 5 -2.80 3.11 -1.67
CA VAL A 5 -1.41 3.37 -2.06
C VAL A 5 -1.30 3.14 -3.56
N ILE A 6 -1.02 4.21 -4.32
CA ILE A 6 -0.88 4.18 -5.78
C ILE A 6 0.61 4.14 -6.12
N GLY A 7 1.03 3.08 -6.81
CA GLY A 7 2.41 2.67 -6.99
C GLY A 7 2.83 1.69 -5.89
N ALA A 8 2.83 0.39 -6.19
CA ALA A 8 3.23 -0.71 -5.33
C ALA A 8 4.63 -1.29 -5.68
N GLY A 9 5.48 -0.49 -6.32
CA GLY A 9 6.92 -0.78 -6.44
C GLY A 9 7.66 -0.85 -5.08
N ALA A 10 9.00 -0.86 -5.10
CA ALA A 10 9.81 -1.14 -3.90
C ALA A 10 9.44 -0.28 -2.67
N MET A 11 9.31 1.04 -2.82
CA MET A 11 8.93 1.90 -1.69
C MET A 11 7.44 1.84 -1.36
N GLY A 12 6.58 1.77 -2.38
CA GLY A 12 5.13 1.74 -2.21
C GLY A 12 4.65 0.51 -1.45
N SER A 13 5.23 -0.66 -1.75
CA SER A 13 4.97 -1.92 -1.05
C SER A 13 5.41 -1.89 0.43
N ILE A 14 6.56 -1.27 0.74
CA ILE A 14 7.04 -1.09 2.12
C ILE A 14 6.05 -0.23 2.92
N TYR A 15 5.65 0.92 2.39
CA TYR A 15 4.68 1.78 3.07
C TYR A 15 3.31 1.13 3.22
N ALA A 16 2.81 0.46 2.17
CA ALA A 16 1.55 -0.28 2.23
C ALA A 16 1.58 -1.34 3.35
N SER A 17 2.70 -2.06 3.50
CA SER A 17 2.89 -3.05 4.57
C SER A 17 2.84 -2.43 5.97
N PHE A 18 3.60 -1.36 6.21
CA PHE A 18 3.58 -0.71 7.53
C PHE A 18 2.23 -0.07 7.85
N LEU A 19 1.55 0.50 6.85
CA LEU A 19 0.22 1.06 7.02
C LEU A 19 -0.80 -0.04 7.36
N ALA A 20 -0.72 -1.21 6.71
CA ALA A 20 -1.59 -2.34 7.00
C ALA A 20 -1.36 -2.88 8.42
N GLN A 21 -0.10 -2.99 8.85
CA GLN A 21 0.26 -3.39 10.23
C GLN A 21 -0.26 -2.42 11.30
N SER A 22 -0.51 -1.16 10.94
CA SER A 22 -1.08 -0.13 11.82
C SER A 22 -2.62 -0.18 11.90
N ASN A 23 -3.24 -1.36 11.72
CA ASN A 23 -4.70 -1.54 11.71
C ASN A 23 -5.44 -0.67 10.67
N ASN A 24 -4.82 -0.44 9.51
CA ASN A 24 -5.49 0.18 8.37
C ASN A 24 -5.93 -0.87 7.35
N ASN A 25 -7.06 -0.60 6.72
CA ASN A 25 -7.51 -1.34 5.54
C ASN A 25 -6.84 -0.69 4.33
N VAL A 26 -5.78 -1.32 3.84
CA VAL A 26 -4.91 -0.78 2.79
C VAL A 26 -5.17 -1.49 1.47
N LEU A 27 -5.37 -0.70 0.41
CA LEU A 27 -5.42 -1.16 -0.96
C LEU A 27 -4.18 -0.63 -1.70
N ALA A 28 -3.24 -1.52 -2.03
CA ALA A 28 -2.09 -1.18 -2.87
C ALA A 28 -2.43 -1.46 -4.34
N ILE A 29 -2.23 -0.48 -5.21
CA ILE A 29 -2.56 -0.55 -6.64
C ILE A 29 -1.32 -0.10 -7.42
N ASP A 30 -0.95 -0.86 -8.45
CA ASP A 30 0.07 -0.48 -9.43
C ASP A 30 -0.47 -0.73 -10.84
N LEU A 31 0.12 -0.08 -11.83
CA LEU A 31 -0.12 -0.30 -13.25
C LEU A 31 0.87 -1.29 -13.87
N TRP A 32 1.83 -1.80 -13.10
CA TRP A 32 2.80 -2.81 -13.53
C TRP A 32 2.12 -3.96 -14.31
N GLU A 33 2.67 -4.29 -15.48
CA GLU A 33 2.34 -5.51 -16.23
C GLU A 33 2.83 -6.77 -15.50
#